data_AF-A0A940WAQ9-F1
#
_entry.id   AF-A0A940WAQ9-F1
#
_cell.length_a   1.000
_cell.length_b   1.000
_cell.length_c   1.000
_cell.angle_alpha   90.00
_cell.angle_beta   90.00
_cell.angle_gamma   90.00
#
_symmetry.space_group_name_H-M   'P 1'
#
loop_
_entity.id
_entity.type
_entity.pdbx_description
1 polymer ?
#
loop_
_entity_poly.entity_id
_entity_poly.type
_entity_poly.pdbx_seq_one_letter_code
_entity_poly.pdbx_strand_id
1 'polypeptide(L)'
;MAEPVLAAGGAPRRWWDLTPKELNIVSFTFLFLITLPMLTKIFTSDFGTHIAQGRQIVQTWSIPDKEFLNYPSLGRYNPNGEWGFQAVLYLVYSAGGFYGVSFFIWAVVFGIFLLIHRATVLRGAHPLLAVLAIFAFSGFLRIRIQPRPEIFTYLFTSLIILILTEYYYGARKKMIYAIPPLVLLWANMHPTYLMAFVLCAAFFADALARAAWRREFRWDLLKKWVLPPVLAGLGGLILCGLNPNGYNAILSPLHLISRGGSGGGSSVLMSISELTPVKGTGFFVYYKAAAWFACVSILLGAVGRRVLLIDLFLFAIAFKGAWDSARAVSMMGMFLAPGAALQVTGFLERAGGWFARNEVPAEVRKDLGKGKEKGKGKSRQIAETVVKAAPETPRPRGIPFRKAAPAAIVATALAAFGGTTLSFSFGQLEYGLGMTEHKFSFAAAEFLRKNPIPGKMFNFFDIGGFLDWQLYPQALTYIDGRTYNQEVFMDHQVVTGAMQGWENTPG
;
A
#
# COMPACT_ATOMS: atom_id res chain seq x y z
N MET A 1 0.26 9.23 68.60
CA MET A 1 0.22 9.90 67.29
C MET A 1 1.05 9.06 66.34
N ALA A 2 0.40 8.39 65.39
CA ALA A 2 1.07 7.54 64.41
C ALA A 2 1.75 8.41 63.34
N GLU A 3 3.03 8.17 63.10
CA GLU A 3 3.76 8.78 61.98
C GLU A 3 3.13 8.38 60.64
N PRO A 4 3.05 9.30 59.66
CA PRO A 4 2.59 8.95 58.34
C PRO A 4 3.67 8.13 57.65
N VAL A 5 3.31 6.91 57.24
CA VAL A 5 4.08 6.08 56.31
C VAL A 5 4.27 6.91 55.03
N LEU A 6 5.50 7.38 54.81
CA LEU A 6 5.91 8.00 53.56
C LEU A 6 5.69 7.00 52.42
N ALA A 7 4.63 7.22 51.64
CA ALA A 7 4.41 6.51 50.39
C ALA A 7 5.67 6.66 49.53
N ALA A 8 6.31 5.53 49.22
CA ALA A 8 7.44 5.46 48.32
C ALA A 8 7.05 6.10 46.98
N GLY A 9 7.53 7.33 46.75
CA GLY A 9 7.33 8.06 45.50
C GLY A 9 8.02 7.33 44.35
N GLY A 10 7.26 6.55 43.58
CA GLY A 10 7.70 6.11 42.27
C GLY A 10 7.99 7.34 41.41
N ALA A 11 9.12 7.33 40.70
CA ALA A 11 9.50 8.42 39.80
C ALA A 11 8.32 8.76 38.86
N PRO A 12 8.04 10.05 38.59
CA PRO A 12 6.94 10.44 37.73
C PRO A 12 7.14 9.81 36.36
N ARG A 13 6.11 9.06 35.93
CA ARG A 13 6.08 8.38 34.63
C ARG A 13 6.30 9.43 33.54
N ARG A 14 7.36 9.27 32.74
CA ARG A 14 7.66 10.21 31.65
C ARG A 14 6.64 10.00 30.53
N TRP A 15 6.30 11.07 29.81
CA TRP A 15 5.31 11.00 28.73
C TRP A 15 5.74 10.10 27.55
N TRP A 16 7.02 9.74 27.47
CA TRP A 16 7.57 8.82 26.47
C TRP A 16 7.74 7.37 26.97
N ASP A 17 7.44 7.07 28.24
CA ASP A 17 7.48 5.71 28.80
C ASP A 17 6.14 4.99 28.53
N LEU A 18 5.88 4.72 27.25
CA LEU A 18 4.64 4.12 26.76
C LEU A 18 4.67 2.59 26.87
N THR A 19 3.62 2.01 27.43
CA THR A 19 3.37 0.56 27.39
C THR A 19 3.05 0.11 25.95
N PRO A 20 3.17 -1.20 25.63
CA PRO A 20 2.76 -1.71 24.32
C PRO A 20 1.32 -1.38 23.94
N LYS A 21 0.40 -1.31 24.92
CA LYS A 21 -1.00 -0.95 24.68
C LYS A 21 -1.12 0.53 24.28
N GLU A 22 -0.46 1.44 25.00
CA GLU A 22 -0.49 2.86 24.65
C GLU A 22 0.23 3.14 23.34
N LEU A 23 1.35 2.45 23.04
CA LEU A 23 2.01 2.55 21.74
C LEU A 23 1.08 2.17 20.59
N ASN A 24 0.24 1.15 20.77
CA ASN A 24 -0.75 0.76 19.76
C ASN A 24 -1.84 1.83 19.60
N ILE A 25 -2.34 2.41 20.70
CA ILE A 25 -3.32 3.49 20.67
C ILE A 25 -2.74 4.71 19.96
N VAL A 26 -1.54 5.14 20.35
CA VAL A 26 -0.83 6.27 19.74
C VAL A 26 -0.58 6.00 18.25
N SER A 27 -0.15 4.80 17.88
CA SER A 27 0.05 4.43 16.47
C SER A 27 -1.25 4.51 15.68
N PHE A 28 -2.34 3.96 16.23
CA PHE A 28 -3.67 4.02 15.61
C PHE A 28 -4.14 5.47 15.42
N THR A 29 -4.01 6.31 16.46
CA THR A 29 -4.38 7.73 16.39
C THR A 29 -3.57 8.46 15.32
N PHE A 30 -2.25 8.26 15.26
CA PHE A 30 -1.45 8.90 14.22
C PHE A 30 -1.79 8.41 12.82
N LEU A 31 -2.01 7.11 12.62
CA LEU A 31 -2.44 6.59 11.32
C LEU A 31 -3.79 7.21 10.90
N PHE A 32 -4.74 7.34 11.83
CA PHE A 32 -6.02 8.00 11.59
C PHE A 32 -5.83 9.47 11.20
N LEU A 33 -5.01 10.21 11.94
CA LEU A 33 -4.72 11.62 11.65
C LEU A 33 -4.02 11.81 10.29
N ILE A 34 -3.12 10.90 9.93
CA ILE A 34 -2.42 10.93 8.64
C ILE A 34 -3.37 10.64 7.48
N THR A 35 -4.38 9.78 7.67
CA THR A 35 -5.36 9.48 6.63
C THR A 35 -6.49 10.50 6.56
N LEU A 36 -6.75 11.33 7.58
CA LEU A 36 -7.79 12.36 7.51
C LEU A 36 -7.63 13.31 6.31
N PRO A 37 -6.44 13.87 6.05
CA PRO A 37 -6.19 14.63 4.83
C PRO A 37 -6.43 13.83 3.54
N MET A 38 -6.58 12.50 3.58
CA MET A 38 -6.90 11.61 2.45
C MET A 38 -8.34 11.66 1.97
N LEU A 39 -9.21 12.41 2.65
CA LEU A 39 -10.53 12.78 2.16
C LEU A 39 -10.41 13.90 1.11
N THR A 40 -10.36 13.51 -0.15
CA THR A 40 -10.41 14.41 -1.32
C THR A 40 -11.66 14.17 -2.13
N LYS A 41 -12.08 15.21 -2.86
CA LYS A 41 -13.18 15.10 -3.79
C LYS A 41 -12.87 14.11 -4.91
N ILE A 42 -13.91 13.42 -5.38
CA ILE A 42 -13.87 12.50 -6.50
C ILE A 42 -13.70 13.33 -7.79
N PHE A 43 -12.68 13.03 -8.59
CA PHE A 43 -12.35 13.76 -9.82
C PHE A 43 -12.05 12.82 -11.02
N THR A 44 -12.13 11.51 -10.81
CA THR A 44 -11.78 10.52 -11.83
C THR A 44 -12.84 10.44 -12.94
N SER A 45 -12.39 10.46 -14.20
CA SER A 45 -13.25 10.35 -15.40
C SER A 45 -14.11 9.09 -15.41
N ASP A 46 -13.54 8.00 -14.90
CA ASP A 46 -14.12 6.66 -15.05
C ASP A 46 -15.14 6.35 -13.94
N PHE A 47 -15.30 7.26 -12.95
CA PHE A 47 -16.22 7.08 -11.83
C PHE A 47 -17.64 6.80 -12.32
N GLY A 48 -18.12 7.62 -13.25
CA GLY A 48 -19.48 7.48 -13.74
C GLY A 48 -19.70 6.16 -14.48
N THR A 49 -18.76 5.71 -15.32
CA THR A 49 -18.86 4.39 -15.98
C THR A 49 -18.95 3.26 -14.95
N HIS A 50 -18.16 3.30 -13.88
CA HIS A 50 -18.25 2.30 -12.81
C HIS A 50 -19.61 2.32 -12.10
N ILE A 51 -20.18 3.50 -11.85
CA ILE A 51 -21.52 3.63 -11.27
C ILE A 51 -22.59 3.11 -12.25
N ALA A 52 -22.48 3.43 -13.53
CA ALA A 52 -23.41 2.98 -14.57
C ALA A 52 -23.41 1.46 -14.73
N GLN A 53 -22.23 0.84 -14.77
CA GLN A 53 -22.10 -0.62 -14.82
C GLN A 53 -22.57 -1.28 -13.52
N GLY A 54 -22.19 -0.73 -12.36
CA GLY A 54 -22.65 -1.23 -11.07
C GLY A 54 -24.16 -1.18 -10.92
N ARG A 55 -24.80 -0.10 -11.39
CA ARG A 55 -26.26 0.05 -11.46
C ARG A 55 -26.88 -1.06 -12.30
N GLN A 56 -26.36 -1.30 -13.50
CA GLN A 56 -26.86 -2.34 -14.39
C GLN A 56 -26.73 -3.74 -13.78
N ILE A 57 -25.57 -4.03 -13.17
CA ILE A 57 -25.30 -5.32 -12.51
C ILE A 57 -26.30 -5.56 -11.37
N VAL A 58 -26.49 -4.59 -10.50
CA VAL A 58 -27.37 -4.72 -9.32
C VAL A 58 -28.85 -4.76 -9.71
N GLN A 59 -29.26 -4.03 -10.74
CA GLN A 59 -30.65 -4.03 -11.19
C GLN A 59 -31.05 -5.28 -11.96
N THR A 60 -30.15 -5.82 -12.79
CA THR A 60 -30.45 -6.97 -13.66
C THR A 60 -30.02 -8.31 -13.08
N TRP A 61 -29.23 -8.32 -12.00
CA TRP A 61 -28.61 -9.53 -11.45
C TRP A 61 -27.77 -10.30 -12.49
N SER A 62 -27.21 -9.58 -13.47
CA SER A 62 -26.41 -10.15 -14.55
C SER A 62 -25.13 -9.34 -14.75
N ILE A 63 -24.06 -10.00 -15.18
CA ILE A 63 -22.77 -9.35 -15.44
C ILE A 63 -22.67 -9.11 -16.95
N PRO A 64 -22.66 -7.84 -17.40
CA PRO A 64 -22.58 -7.54 -18.83
C PRO A 64 -21.27 -8.05 -19.42
N ASP A 65 -21.37 -8.85 -20.47
CA ASP A 65 -20.24 -9.35 -21.27
C ASP A 65 -20.17 -8.67 -22.66
N LYS A 66 -21.15 -7.82 -22.96
CA LYS A 66 -21.25 -7.01 -24.18
C LYS A 66 -21.39 -5.54 -23.83
N GLU A 67 -20.89 -4.70 -24.72
CA GLU A 67 -21.03 -3.25 -24.61
C GLU A 67 -22.49 -2.80 -24.70
N PHE A 68 -22.86 -1.86 -23.83
CA PHE A 68 -24.20 -1.29 -23.76
C PHE A 68 -24.24 0.23 -23.51
N LEU A 69 -23.11 0.87 -23.21
CA LEU A 69 -23.00 2.31 -22.93
C LEU A 69 -22.52 3.10 -24.15
N ASN A 70 -21.60 2.54 -24.96
CA ASN A 70 -21.07 3.21 -26.15
C ASN A 70 -21.75 2.72 -27.43
N TYR A 71 -22.36 3.62 -28.21
CA TYR A 71 -23.05 3.21 -29.44
C TYR A 71 -22.12 2.76 -30.59
N PRO A 72 -20.88 3.29 -30.77
CA PRO A 72 -20.02 2.80 -31.87
C PRO A 72 -19.56 1.36 -31.65
N SER A 73 -19.55 0.92 -30.39
CA SER A 73 -19.10 -0.42 -30.00
C SER A 73 -20.24 -1.30 -29.49
N LEU A 74 -21.50 -0.91 -29.70
CA LEU A 74 -22.66 -1.57 -29.11
C LEU A 74 -22.70 -3.06 -29.46
N GLY A 75 -22.93 -3.92 -28.46
CA GLY A 75 -22.98 -5.38 -28.64
C GLY A 75 -21.63 -6.06 -28.84
N ARG A 76 -20.51 -5.31 -28.94
CA ARG A 76 -19.16 -5.88 -28.99
C ARG A 76 -18.86 -6.61 -27.69
N TYR A 77 -18.26 -7.80 -27.79
CA TYR A 77 -17.81 -8.55 -26.62
C TYR A 77 -16.76 -7.75 -25.85
N ASN A 78 -17.06 -7.46 -24.58
CA ASN A 78 -16.22 -6.70 -23.67
C ASN A 78 -16.43 -7.24 -22.25
N PRO A 79 -15.72 -8.33 -21.88
CA PRO A 79 -15.94 -8.99 -20.60
C PRO A 79 -15.57 -8.06 -19.44
N ASN A 80 -16.52 -7.86 -18.53
CA ASN A 80 -16.30 -7.00 -17.38
C ASN A 80 -15.45 -7.72 -16.31
N GLY A 81 -14.17 -7.35 -16.23
CA GLY A 81 -13.22 -7.87 -15.23
C GLY A 81 -13.30 -7.23 -13.85
N GLU A 82 -14.13 -6.20 -13.67
CA GLU A 82 -14.17 -5.34 -12.47
C GLU A 82 -15.58 -5.24 -11.88
N TRP A 83 -16.48 -6.16 -12.28
CA TRP A 83 -17.90 -6.13 -11.94
C TRP A 83 -18.13 -6.11 -10.41
N GLY A 84 -17.32 -6.81 -9.63
CA GLY A 84 -17.46 -6.89 -8.18
C GLY A 84 -17.17 -5.54 -7.52
N PHE A 85 -16.16 -4.82 -8.03
CA PHE A 85 -15.85 -3.47 -7.58
C PHE A 85 -17.01 -2.52 -7.91
N GLN A 86 -17.52 -2.59 -9.13
CA GLN A 86 -18.59 -1.71 -9.60
C GLN A 86 -19.90 -1.94 -8.85
N ALA A 87 -20.25 -3.19 -8.57
CA ALA A 87 -21.42 -3.53 -7.76
C ALA A 87 -21.29 -2.97 -6.33
N VAL A 88 -20.14 -3.16 -5.67
CA VAL A 88 -19.90 -2.60 -4.32
C VAL A 88 -19.94 -1.07 -4.36
N LEU A 89 -19.31 -0.45 -5.35
CA LEU A 89 -19.27 1.00 -5.49
C LEU A 89 -20.67 1.58 -5.68
N TYR A 90 -21.49 0.97 -6.54
CA TYR A 90 -22.88 1.39 -6.74
C TYR A 90 -23.73 1.20 -5.48
N LEU A 91 -23.59 0.09 -4.77
CA LEU A 91 -24.33 -0.12 -3.51
C LEU A 91 -23.98 0.95 -2.47
N VAL A 92 -22.69 1.25 -2.30
CA VAL A 92 -22.22 2.32 -1.40
C VAL A 92 -22.77 3.68 -1.84
N TYR A 93 -22.72 3.97 -3.14
CA TYR A 93 -23.27 5.20 -3.71
C TYR A 93 -24.79 5.29 -3.50
N SER A 94 -25.52 4.20 -3.68
CA SER A 94 -26.99 4.18 -3.50
C SER A 94 -27.41 4.41 -2.05
N ALA A 95 -26.57 3.99 -1.08
CA ALA A 95 -26.84 4.15 0.34
C ALA A 95 -26.44 5.52 0.91
N GLY A 96 -25.33 6.11 0.44
CA GLY A 96 -24.75 7.32 1.05
C GLY A 96 -24.36 8.43 0.07
N GLY A 97 -24.69 8.29 -1.21
CA GLY A 97 -24.28 9.22 -2.27
C GLY A 97 -22.76 9.36 -2.36
N PHE A 98 -22.30 10.54 -2.76
CA PHE A 98 -20.86 10.82 -2.84
C PHE A 98 -20.15 10.82 -1.48
N TYR A 99 -20.85 11.19 -0.41
CA TYR A 99 -20.31 11.17 0.94
C TYR A 99 -20.01 9.72 1.38
N GLY A 100 -20.94 8.80 1.10
CA GLY A 100 -20.75 7.36 1.34
C GLY A 100 -19.55 6.81 0.58
N VAL A 101 -19.40 7.16 -0.70
CA VAL A 101 -18.23 6.76 -1.51
C VAL A 101 -16.94 7.33 -0.95
N SER A 102 -16.91 8.62 -0.60
CA SER A 102 -15.71 9.28 -0.06
C SER A 102 -15.27 8.62 1.25
N PHE A 103 -16.22 8.34 2.15
CA PHE A 103 -15.95 7.66 3.41
C PHE A 103 -15.50 6.21 3.21
N PHE A 104 -16.14 5.48 2.29
CA PHE A 104 -15.76 4.11 1.96
C PHE A 104 -14.32 4.02 1.45
N ILE A 105 -13.94 4.89 0.51
CA ILE A 105 -12.58 4.94 -0.03
C ILE A 105 -11.57 5.28 1.06
N TRP A 106 -11.85 6.27 1.90
CA TRP A 106 -11.01 6.59 3.05
C TRP A 106 -10.88 5.44 4.04
N ALA A 107 -11.97 4.74 4.34
CA ALA A 107 -11.96 3.59 5.25
C ALA A 107 -11.11 2.44 4.69
N VAL A 108 -11.14 2.20 3.38
CA VAL A 108 -10.27 1.23 2.71
C VAL A 108 -8.80 1.63 2.83
N VAL A 109 -8.46 2.90 2.57
CA VAL A 109 -7.07 3.41 2.74
C VAL A 109 -6.60 3.29 4.19
N PHE A 110 -7.45 3.66 5.14
CA PHE A 110 -7.14 3.51 6.55
C PHE A 110 -6.91 2.05 6.93
N GLY A 111 -7.74 1.13 6.42
CA GLY A 111 -7.55 -0.31 6.54
C GLY A 111 -6.21 -0.77 5.98
N ILE A 112 -5.83 -0.33 4.78
CA ILE A 112 -4.51 -0.63 4.18
C ILE A 112 -3.37 -0.20 5.11
N PHE A 113 -3.43 1.02 5.67
CA PHE A 113 -2.39 1.52 6.56
C PHE A 113 -2.29 0.72 7.86
N LEU A 114 -3.43 0.32 8.43
CA LEU A 114 -3.46 -0.56 9.61
C LEU A 114 -2.85 -1.93 9.31
N LEU A 115 -3.19 -2.54 8.17
CA LEU A 115 -2.68 -3.84 7.76
C LEU A 115 -1.16 -3.80 7.54
N ILE A 116 -0.65 -2.79 6.83
CA ILE A 116 0.78 -2.58 6.61
C ILE A 116 1.51 -2.32 7.93
N HIS A 117 0.97 -1.44 8.79
CA HIS A 117 1.56 -1.15 10.10
C HIS A 117 1.68 -2.42 10.93
N ARG A 118 0.59 -3.19 11.02
CA ARG A 118 0.56 -4.45 11.76
C ARG A 118 1.57 -5.46 11.22
N ALA A 119 1.63 -5.65 9.90
CA ALA A 119 2.60 -6.54 9.25
C ALA A 119 4.06 -6.09 9.49
N THR A 120 4.28 -4.78 9.58
CA THR A 120 5.61 -4.20 9.81
C THR A 120 6.06 -4.39 11.27
N VAL A 121 5.17 -4.15 12.24
CA VAL A 121 5.43 -4.37 13.67
C VAL A 121 5.62 -5.85 13.99
N LEU A 122 4.84 -6.75 13.37
CA LEU A 122 5.01 -8.21 13.52
C LEU A 122 6.39 -8.70 13.09
N ARG A 123 7.02 -8.04 12.11
CA ARG A 123 8.40 -8.33 11.69
C ARG A 123 9.46 -7.71 12.59
N GLY A 124 9.06 -7.00 13.65
CA GLY A 124 9.95 -6.46 14.69
C GLY A 124 10.30 -4.98 14.53
N ALA A 125 9.61 -4.23 13.66
CA ALA A 125 9.81 -2.77 13.58
C ALA A 125 9.25 -2.05 14.81
N HIS A 126 9.84 -0.92 15.18
CA HIS A 126 9.28 -0.05 16.21
C HIS A 126 7.95 0.58 15.73
N PRO A 127 6.84 0.53 16.50
CA PRO A 127 5.52 0.97 16.05
C PRO A 127 5.47 2.40 15.50
N LEU A 128 6.15 3.36 16.15
CA LEU A 128 6.15 4.76 15.70
C LEU A 128 7.01 4.97 14.44
N LEU A 129 8.08 4.18 14.25
CA LEU A 129 8.88 4.26 13.03
C LEU A 129 8.11 3.67 11.84
N ALA A 130 7.28 2.64 12.08
CA ALA A 130 6.37 2.14 11.07
C ALA A 130 5.34 3.20 10.65
N VAL A 131 4.76 3.95 11.60
CA VAL A 131 3.86 5.08 11.30
C VAL A 131 4.58 6.15 10.48
N LEU A 132 5.79 6.56 10.89
CA LEU A 132 6.57 7.57 10.17
C LEU A 132 6.98 7.11 8.77
N ALA A 133 7.33 5.83 8.59
CA ALA A 133 7.63 5.29 7.27
C ALA A 133 6.37 5.25 6.39
N ILE A 134 5.22 4.82 6.92
CA ILE A 134 3.94 4.87 6.17
C ILE A 134 3.62 6.31 5.78
N PHE A 135 3.76 7.27 6.69
CA PHE A 135 3.59 8.69 6.40
C PHE A 135 4.53 9.16 5.27
N ALA A 136 5.82 8.86 5.38
CA ALA A 136 6.86 9.22 4.41
C ALA A 136 6.51 8.77 2.99
N PHE A 137 5.89 7.61 2.85
CA PHE A 137 5.53 7.02 1.57
C PHE A 137 4.05 7.20 1.18
N SER A 138 3.23 7.77 2.05
CA SER A 138 1.79 7.99 1.80
C SER A 138 1.53 8.95 0.63
N GLY A 139 2.44 9.90 0.37
CA GLY A 139 2.36 10.84 -0.74
C GLY A 139 2.32 10.16 -2.11
N PHE A 140 3.00 9.02 -2.26
CA PHE A 140 3.00 8.22 -3.49
C PHE A 140 1.65 7.54 -3.73
N LEU A 141 1.04 7.03 -2.67
CA LEU A 141 -0.28 6.40 -2.75
C LEU A 141 -1.35 7.45 -3.04
N ARG A 142 -1.18 8.67 -2.53
CA ARG A 142 -2.21 9.70 -2.53
C ARG A 142 -2.76 10.04 -3.91
N ILE A 143 -1.90 10.17 -4.91
CA ILE A 143 -2.29 10.58 -6.26
C ILE A 143 -3.29 9.58 -6.88
N ARG A 144 -3.40 8.37 -6.31
CA ARG A 144 -4.27 7.28 -6.77
C ARG A 144 -5.40 6.93 -5.80
N ILE A 145 -5.59 7.67 -4.70
CA ILE A 145 -6.72 7.46 -3.79
C ILE A 145 -7.98 8.03 -4.44
N GLN A 146 -8.62 7.21 -5.26
CA GLN A 146 -9.85 7.51 -5.98
C GLN A 146 -10.76 6.28 -5.99
N PRO A 147 -12.08 6.44 -6.25
CA PRO A 147 -13.00 5.33 -6.44
C PRO A 147 -12.71 4.61 -7.77
N ARG A 148 -11.59 3.88 -7.79
CA ARG A 148 -11.09 3.04 -8.88
C ARG A 148 -10.86 1.62 -8.34
N PRO A 149 -10.98 0.58 -9.16
CA PRO A 149 -10.83 -0.81 -8.71
C PRO A 149 -9.42 -1.13 -8.19
N GLU A 150 -8.42 -0.34 -8.58
CA GLU A 150 -7.05 -0.37 -8.02
C GLU A 150 -6.98 -0.30 -6.50
N ILE A 151 -7.93 0.36 -5.84
CA ILE A 151 -7.87 0.48 -4.37
C ILE A 151 -7.96 -0.88 -3.67
N PHE A 152 -8.69 -1.82 -4.28
CA PHE A 152 -8.78 -3.20 -3.82
C PHE A 152 -7.49 -3.97 -4.04
N THR A 153 -6.72 -3.65 -5.09
CA THR A 153 -5.37 -4.20 -5.29
C THR A 153 -4.45 -3.85 -4.13
N TYR A 154 -4.48 -2.60 -3.67
CA TYR A 154 -3.74 -2.18 -2.48
C TYR A 154 -4.23 -2.91 -1.21
N LEU A 155 -5.55 -3.02 -1.04
CA LEU A 155 -6.16 -3.71 0.10
C LEU A 155 -5.76 -5.19 0.15
N PHE A 156 -6.00 -5.96 -0.91
CA PHE A 156 -5.70 -7.39 -0.94
C PHE A 156 -4.20 -7.68 -0.88
N THR A 157 -3.37 -6.84 -1.50
CA THR A 157 -1.90 -6.90 -1.36
C THR A 157 -1.50 -6.77 0.10
N SER A 158 -2.00 -5.74 0.81
CA SER A 158 -1.67 -5.52 2.22
C SER A 158 -2.20 -6.65 3.13
N LEU A 159 -3.37 -7.20 2.82
CA LEU A 159 -3.96 -8.32 3.55
C LEU A 159 -3.16 -9.61 3.36
N ILE A 160 -2.73 -9.93 2.14
CA ILE A 160 -1.87 -11.09 1.85
C ILE A 160 -0.51 -10.94 2.51
N ILE A 161 0.11 -9.74 2.47
CA ILE A 161 1.35 -9.46 3.20
C ILE A 161 1.17 -9.73 4.70
N LEU A 162 0.05 -9.29 5.29
CA LEU A 162 -0.24 -9.56 6.70
C LEU A 162 -0.42 -11.06 6.97
N ILE A 163 -1.19 -11.78 6.14
CA ILE A 163 -1.43 -13.22 6.30
C ILE A 163 -0.13 -14.01 6.24
N LEU A 164 0.71 -13.74 5.23
CA LEU A 164 2.01 -14.39 5.08
C LEU A 164 2.94 -14.01 6.24
N THR A 165 2.89 -12.76 6.70
CA THR A 165 3.66 -12.32 7.86
C THR A 165 3.23 -13.04 9.15
N GLU A 166 1.93 -13.15 9.43
CA GLU A 166 1.41 -13.90 10.59
C GLU A 166 1.78 -15.38 10.53
N TYR A 167 1.88 -15.95 9.32
CA TYR A 167 2.29 -17.34 9.14
C TYR A 167 3.77 -17.58 9.45
N TYR A 168 4.66 -16.72 8.94
CA TYR A 168 6.12 -16.88 9.11
C TYR A 168 6.67 -16.30 10.41
N TYR A 169 6.11 -15.20 10.90
CA TYR A 169 6.63 -14.43 12.06
C TYR A 169 5.64 -14.36 13.22
N GLY A 170 4.34 -14.55 12.97
CA GLY A 170 3.29 -14.39 13.95
C GLY A 170 2.79 -15.69 14.58
N ALA A 171 1.67 -15.56 15.29
CA ALA A 171 1.02 -16.67 15.99
C ALA A 171 -0.15 -17.27 15.18
N ARG A 172 -0.76 -16.49 14.28
CA ARG A 172 -2.03 -16.85 13.61
C ARG A 172 -1.82 -17.59 12.30
N LYS A 173 -1.07 -18.70 12.33
CA LYS A 173 -0.68 -19.45 11.12
C LYS A 173 -1.84 -19.96 10.26
N LYS A 174 -3.00 -20.24 10.86
CA LYS A 174 -4.20 -20.70 10.14
C LYS A 174 -4.81 -19.64 9.21
N MET A 175 -4.43 -18.37 9.34
CA MET A 175 -4.90 -17.31 8.42
C MET A 175 -4.50 -17.56 6.96
N ILE A 176 -3.49 -18.39 6.71
CA ILE A 176 -3.05 -18.73 5.35
C ILE A 176 -4.13 -19.36 4.49
N TYR A 177 -5.07 -20.08 5.12
CA TYR A 177 -6.22 -20.69 4.42
C TYR A 177 -7.29 -19.67 3.98
N ALA A 178 -7.14 -18.39 4.35
CA ALA A 178 -7.96 -17.32 3.79
C ALA A 178 -7.48 -16.85 2.41
N ILE A 179 -6.25 -17.20 1.99
CA ILE A 179 -5.73 -16.77 0.67
C ILE A 179 -6.61 -17.24 -0.49
N PRO A 180 -7.04 -18.52 -0.60
CA PRO A 180 -7.88 -18.95 -1.71
C PRO A 180 -9.17 -18.13 -1.91
N PRO A 181 -10.06 -17.95 -0.90
CA PRO A 181 -11.25 -17.13 -1.09
C PRO A 181 -10.94 -15.64 -1.30
N LEU A 182 -9.83 -15.13 -0.75
CA LEU A 182 -9.40 -13.75 -1.00
C LEU A 182 -8.94 -13.54 -2.45
N VAL A 183 -8.22 -14.49 -3.04
CA VAL A 183 -7.81 -14.43 -4.45
C VAL A 183 -9.03 -14.49 -5.37
N LEU A 184 -10.02 -15.32 -5.05
CA LEU A 184 -11.29 -15.33 -5.77
C LEU A 184 -12.01 -13.98 -5.69
N LEU A 185 -12.12 -13.39 -4.49
CA LEU A 185 -12.73 -12.08 -4.32
C LEU A 185 -11.95 -11.01 -5.12
N TRP A 186 -10.62 -11.02 -5.05
CA TRP A 186 -9.76 -10.09 -5.77
C TRP A 186 -9.92 -10.23 -7.29
N ALA A 187 -10.00 -11.46 -7.81
CA ALA A 187 -10.18 -11.71 -9.24
C ALA A 187 -11.46 -11.10 -9.82
N ASN A 188 -12.48 -10.85 -8.98
CA ASN A 188 -13.72 -10.19 -9.37
C ASN A 188 -13.70 -8.66 -9.14
N MET A 189 -12.67 -8.15 -8.47
CA MET A 189 -12.52 -6.72 -8.15
C MET A 189 -11.55 -6.03 -9.11
N HIS A 190 -10.44 -6.69 -9.45
CA HIS A 190 -9.40 -6.10 -10.30
C HIS A 190 -8.48 -7.19 -10.92
N PRO A 191 -8.04 -7.04 -12.18
CA PRO A 191 -7.27 -8.06 -12.91
C PRO A 191 -5.84 -8.32 -12.37
N THR A 192 -5.30 -7.49 -11.48
CA THR A 192 -3.94 -7.67 -10.92
C THR A 192 -3.89 -8.68 -9.76
N TYR A 193 -4.88 -9.54 -9.60
CA TYR A 193 -4.90 -10.58 -8.57
C TYR A 193 -3.74 -11.58 -8.69
N LEU A 194 -3.10 -11.70 -9.87
CA LEU A 194 -1.87 -12.48 -10.05
C LEU A 194 -0.72 -12.04 -9.13
N MET A 195 -0.75 -10.79 -8.64
CA MET A 195 0.19 -10.29 -7.63
C MET A 195 0.17 -11.14 -6.35
N ALA A 196 -0.96 -11.77 -6.00
CA ALA A 196 -1.04 -12.69 -4.86
C ALA A 196 0.01 -13.81 -4.96
N PHE A 197 0.17 -14.39 -6.14
CA PHE A 197 1.13 -15.48 -6.37
C PHE A 197 2.57 -15.00 -6.33
N VAL A 198 2.83 -13.79 -6.85
CA VAL A 198 4.15 -13.15 -6.78
C VAL A 198 4.55 -12.92 -5.32
N LEU A 199 3.63 -12.45 -4.47
CA LEU A 199 3.87 -12.28 -3.04
C LEU A 199 4.13 -13.61 -2.33
N CYS A 200 3.33 -14.64 -2.60
CA CYS A 200 3.55 -15.98 -2.07
C CYS A 200 4.94 -16.51 -2.44
N ALA A 201 5.35 -16.33 -3.71
CA ALA A 201 6.68 -16.73 -4.19
C ALA A 201 7.80 -15.95 -3.50
N ALA A 202 7.64 -14.63 -3.30
CA ALA A 202 8.64 -13.79 -2.63
C ALA A 202 8.84 -14.20 -1.16
N PHE A 203 7.75 -14.42 -0.42
CA PHE A 203 7.83 -14.89 0.98
C PHE A 203 8.39 -16.30 1.08
N PHE A 204 8.06 -17.17 0.13
CA PHE A 204 8.62 -18.52 0.05
C PHE A 204 10.13 -18.49 -0.21
N ALA A 205 10.60 -17.70 -1.18
CA ALA A 205 12.03 -17.54 -1.48
C ALA A 205 12.81 -16.99 -0.28
N ASP A 206 12.24 -16.00 0.41
CA ASP A 206 12.78 -15.44 1.65
C ASP A 206 12.86 -16.46 2.79
N ALA A 207 11.84 -17.31 2.96
CA ALA A 207 11.87 -18.40 3.93
C ALA A 207 12.93 -19.46 3.60
N LEU A 208 13.05 -19.83 2.32
CA LEU A 208 14.06 -20.79 1.85
C LEU A 208 15.49 -20.28 2.07
N ALA A 209 15.73 -19.00 1.73
CA ALA A 209 17.01 -18.36 1.93
C ALA A 209 17.42 -18.31 3.41
N ARG A 210 16.48 -18.01 4.32
CA ARG A 210 16.73 -18.09 5.77
C ARG A 210 17.06 -19.51 6.24
N ALA A 211 16.34 -20.50 5.74
CA ALA A 211 16.58 -21.91 6.09
C ALA A 211 17.99 -22.35 5.67
N ALA A 212 18.39 -22.00 4.45
CA ALA A 212 19.72 -22.27 3.90
C ALA A 212 20.81 -21.56 4.70
N TRP A 213 20.62 -20.26 4.99
CA TRP A 213 21.59 -19.46 5.74
C TRP A 213 21.83 -19.99 7.16
N ARG A 214 20.77 -20.41 7.85
CA ARG A 214 20.88 -20.96 9.22
C ARG A 214 21.32 -22.44 9.27
N ARG A 215 21.51 -23.09 8.12
CA ARG A 215 21.76 -24.53 8.00
C ARG A 215 20.68 -25.37 8.72
N GLU A 216 19.45 -24.88 8.74
CA GLU A 216 18.30 -25.50 9.42
C GLU A 216 17.48 -26.41 8.48
N PHE A 217 18.10 -26.92 7.42
CA PHE A 217 17.44 -27.74 6.41
C PHE A 217 17.02 -29.09 7.00
N ARG A 218 15.80 -29.14 7.54
CA ARG A 218 15.11 -30.37 7.94
C ARG A 218 13.86 -30.52 7.10
N TRP A 219 13.69 -31.69 6.48
CA TRP A 219 12.56 -31.97 5.60
C TRP A 219 11.20 -31.71 6.24
N ASP A 220 11.03 -31.98 7.54
CA ASP A 220 9.78 -31.74 8.26
C ASP A 220 9.48 -30.25 8.48
N LEU A 221 10.51 -29.44 8.72
CA LEU A 221 10.37 -27.98 8.84
C LEU A 221 10.07 -27.37 7.47
N LEU A 222 10.75 -27.85 6.43
CA LEU A 222 10.51 -27.42 5.06
C LEU A 222 9.07 -27.73 4.64
N LYS A 223 8.57 -28.97 4.84
CA LYS A 223 7.16 -29.31 4.58
C LYS A 223 6.20 -28.36 5.30
N LYS A 224 6.47 -28.06 6.58
CA LYS A 224 5.64 -27.15 7.38
C LYS A 224 5.66 -25.71 6.90
N TRP A 225 6.72 -25.24 6.26
CA TRP A 225 6.85 -23.86 5.77
C TRP A 225 6.41 -23.69 4.31
N VAL A 226 6.51 -24.76 3.52
CA VAL A 226 6.32 -24.72 2.08
C VAL A 226 4.94 -25.17 1.68
N LEU A 227 4.45 -26.27 2.27
CA LEU A 227 3.22 -26.89 1.82
C LEU A 227 1.99 -25.99 1.99
N PRO A 228 1.75 -25.33 3.14
CA PRO A 228 0.55 -24.50 3.30
C PRO A 228 0.50 -23.29 2.36
N PRO A 229 1.56 -22.48 2.16
CA PRO A 229 1.54 -21.40 1.17
C PRO A 229 1.35 -21.89 -0.27
N VAL A 230 1.98 -23.01 -0.63
CA VAL A 230 1.83 -23.61 -1.97
C VAL A 230 0.39 -24.09 -2.18
N LEU A 231 -0.17 -24.82 -1.21
CA LEU A 231 -1.57 -25.28 -1.29
C LEU A 231 -2.55 -24.11 -1.30
N ALA A 232 -2.28 -23.05 -0.53
CA ALA A 232 -3.10 -21.84 -0.53
C ALA A 232 -3.01 -21.09 -1.87
N GLY A 233 -1.83 -21.03 -2.48
CA GLY A 233 -1.63 -20.49 -3.83
C GLY A 233 -2.35 -21.32 -4.89
N LEU A 234 -2.15 -22.64 -4.90
CA LEU A 234 -2.83 -23.55 -5.83
C LEU A 234 -4.35 -23.50 -5.66
N GLY A 235 -4.83 -23.49 -4.42
CA GLY A 235 -6.25 -23.30 -4.12
C GLY A 235 -6.78 -21.97 -4.64
N GLY A 236 -6.04 -20.87 -4.50
CA GLY A 236 -6.40 -19.58 -5.07
C GLY A 236 -6.44 -19.58 -6.60
N LEU A 237 -5.49 -20.27 -7.25
CA LEU A 237 -5.45 -20.42 -8.70
C LEU A 237 -6.64 -21.25 -9.21
N ILE A 238 -7.02 -22.32 -8.51
CA ILE A 238 -8.19 -23.13 -8.86
C ILE A 238 -9.47 -22.31 -8.66
N LEU A 239 -9.62 -21.66 -7.50
CA LEU A 239 -10.83 -20.90 -7.18
C LEU A 239 -10.99 -19.69 -8.09
N CYS A 240 -9.93 -19.03 -8.56
CA CYS A 240 -10.09 -17.90 -9.48
C CYS A 240 -10.74 -18.28 -10.82
N GLY A 241 -10.74 -19.57 -11.19
CA GLY A 241 -11.52 -20.09 -12.31
C GLY A 241 -13.04 -20.03 -12.12
N LEU A 242 -13.52 -19.78 -10.90
CA LEU A 242 -14.94 -19.50 -10.61
C LEU A 242 -15.35 -18.05 -10.97
N ASN A 243 -14.42 -17.23 -11.45
CA ASN A 243 -14.74 -15.93 -12.04
C ASN A 243 -15.70 -16.14 -13.23
N PRO A 244 -16.66 -15.23 -13.50
CA PRO A 244 -17.57 -15.30 -14.64
C PRO A 244 -16.87 -15.52 -16.00
N ASN A 245 -15.64 -15.05 -16.15
CA ASN A 245 -14.82 -15.23 -17.35
C ASN A 245 -14.05 -16.56 -17.37
N GLY A 246 -14.25 -17.43 -16.37
CA GLY A 246 -13.60 -18.72 -16.22
C GLY A 246 -12.08 -18.63 -16.11
N TYR A 247 -11.40 -19.70 -16.55
CA TYR A 247 -9.93 -19.74 -16.61
C TYR A 247 -9.34 -18.81 -17.69
N ASN A 248 -10.14 -18.29 -18.63
CA ASN A 248 -9.69 -17.26 -19.56
C ASN A 248 -9.28 -15.98 -18.80
N ALA A 249 -9.88 -15.71 -17.63
CA ALA A 249 -9.50 -14.61 -16.77
C ALA A 249 -8.02 -14.65 -16.32
N ILE A 250 -7.41 -15.84 -16.26
CA ILE A 250 -5.98 -16.03 -15.92
C ILE A 250 -5.09 -15.70 -17.10
N LEU A 251 -5.54 -16.04 -18.30
CA LEU A 251 -4.80 -15.80 -19.54
C LEU A 251 -4.89 -14.33 -19.97
N SER A 252 -5.97 -13.61 -19.68
CA SER A 252 -6.18 -12.22 -20.12
C SER A 252 -5.06 -11.26 -19.66
N PRO A 253 -4.64 -11.21 -18.37
CA PRO A 253 -3.52 -10.38 -17.96
C PRO A 253 -2.19 -10.82 -18.58
N LEU A 254 -1.97 -12.13 -18.76
CA LEU A 254 -0.76 -12.66 -19.39
C LEU A 254 -0.68 -12.30 -20.89
N HIS A 255 -1.80 -12.35 -21.60
CA HIS A 255 -1.91 -11.90 -22.98
C HIS A 255 -1.71 -10.39 -23.09
N LEU A 256 -2.17 -9.60 -22.13
CA LEU A 256 -1.92 -8.16 -22.10
C LEU A 256 -0.42 -7.86 -21.93
N ILE A 257 0.25 -8.56 -21.01
CA ILE A 257 1.71 -8.45 -20.77
C ILE A 257 2.50 -8.92 -22.00
N SER A 258 2.10 -10.03 -22.61
CA SER A 258 2.75 -10.60 -23.80
C SER A 258 2.60 -9.71 -25.04
N ARG A 259 1.39 -9.14 -25.26
CA ARG A 259 1.13 -8.21 -26.37
C ARG A 259 1.84 -6.86 -26.22
N GLY A 260 2.11 -6.42 -24.99
CA GLY A 260 2.96 -5.26 -24.70
C GLY A 260 4.40 -5.41 -25.20
N GLY A 261 4.85 -6.62 -25.53
CA GLY A 261 6.18 -6.89 -26.09
C GLY A 261 6.27 -6.92 -27.63
N SER A 262 5.17 -7.13 -28.36
CA SER A 262 5.29 -7.42 -29.81
C SER A 262 4.03 -7.28 -30.69
N GLY A 263 3.02 -6.46 -30.35
CA GLY A 263 1.97 -6.19 -31.35
C GLY A 263 0.84 -5.26 -30.94
N GLY A 264 0.71 -4.13 -31.66
CA GLY A 264 -0.54 -3.41 -31.96
C GLY A 264 -1.28 -2.67 -30.84
N GLY A 265 -1.26 -3.17 -29.60
CA GLY A 265 -1.94 -2.52 -28.45
C GLY A 265 -1.17 -1.35 -27.86
N SER A 266 0.04 -1.07 -28.35
CA SER A 266 0.97 -0.10 -27.77
C SER A 266 0.59 1.36 -28.00
N SER A 267 -0.28 1.72 -28.95
CA SER A 267 -0.58 3.13 -29.25
C SER A 267 -1.65 3.75 -28.34
N VAL A 268 -2.76 3.05 -28.05
CA VAL A 268 -3.79 3.57 -27.11
C VAL A 268 -3.30 3.54 -25.68
N LEU A 269 -2.68 2.45 -25.24
CA LEU A 269 -2.16 2.35 -23.86
C LEU A 269 -1.10 3.44 -23.59
N MET A 270 -0.24 3.76 -24.57
CA MET A 270 0.75 4.85 -24.43
C MET A 270 0.15 6.25 -24.54
N SER A 271 -1.07 6.40 -25.07
CA SER A 271 -1.80 7.68 -25.02
C SER A 271 -2.36 7.98 -23.63
N ILE A 272 -2.51 6.96 -22.79
CA ILE A 272 -2.88 7.11 -21.38
C ILE A 272 -1.60 7.33 -20.56
N SER A 273 -1.38 8.57 -20.12
CA SER A 273 -0.18 9.02 -19.40
C SER A 273 0.21 8.21 -18.15
N GLU A 274 -0.69 7.37 -17.62
CA GLU A 274 -0.41 6.52 -16.47
C GLU A 274 0.20 5.17 -16.81
N LEU A 275 -0.01 4.69 -18.03
CA LEU A 275 0.49 3.39 -18.49
C LEU A 275 1.86 3.54 -19.17
N THR A 276 2.30 4.76 -19.42
CA THR A 276 3.65 5.04 -19.92
C THR A 276 4.70 4.79 -18.84
N PRO A 277 5.95 4.46 -19.24
CA PRO A 277 7.08 4.39 -18.32
C PRO A 277 7.22 5.66 -17.49
N VAL A 278 7.68 5.53 -16.24
CA VAL A 278 7.85 6.70 -15.36
C VAL A 278 8.84 7.72 -15.92
N LYS A 279 9.82 7.26 -16.72
CA LYS A 279 10.81 8.10 -17.38
C LYS A 279 10.11 9.00 -18.42
N GLY A 280 10.16 10.31 -18.20
CA GLY A 280 9.47 11.31 -19.04
C GLY A 280 8.22 11.90 -18.40
N THR A 281 7.80 11.41 -17.24
CA THR A 281 6.68 11.96 -16.46
C THR A 281 7.17 12.76 -15.25
N GLY A 282 6.30 13.59 -14.66
CA GLY A 282 6.58 14.27 -13.38
C GLY A 282 6.86 13.29 -12.23
N PHE A 283 6.39 12.05 -12.34
CA PHE A 283 6.64 10.99 -11.37
C PHE A 283 8.10 10.51 -11.34
N PHE A 284 8.93 10.87 -12.34
CA PHE A 284 10.34 10.47 -12.37
C PHE A 284 11.16 11.04 -11.20
N VAL A 285 10.80 12.23 -10.72
CA VAL A 285 11.44 12.83 -9.53
C VAL A 285 11.18 11.97 -8.30
N TYR A 286 9.94 11.50 -8.14
CA TYR A 286 9.51 10.61 -7.07
C TYR A 286 10.23 9.26 -7.12
N TYR A 287 10.35 8.69 -8.32
CA TYR A 287 11.10 7.47 -8.56
C TYR A 287 12.55 7.58 -8.10
N LYS A 288 13.26 8.65 -8.50
CA LYS A 288 14.66 8.89 -8.08
C LYS A 288 14.79 9.08 -6.57
N ALA A 289 13.88 9.86 -5.98
CA ALA A 289 13.90 10.12 -4.54
C ALA A 289 13.67 8.84 -3.73
N ALA A 290 12.72 8.00 -4.18
CA ALA A 290 12.46 6.69 -3.59
C ALA A 290 13.64 5.73 -3.76
N ALA A 291 14.32 5.73 -4.92
CA ALA A 291 15.52 4.93 -5.14
C ALA A 291 16.65 5.33 -4.19
N TRP A 292 16.89 6.63 -4.04
CA TRP A 292 17.91 7.13 -3.13
C TRP A 292 17.59 6.78 -1.67
N PHE A 293 16.33 6.95 -1.28
CA PHE A 293 15.86 6.51 0.02
C PHE A 293 16.07 5.01 0.22
N ALA A 294 15.69 4.17 -0.75
CA ALA A 294 15.86 2.73 -0.65
C ALA A 294 17.33 2.32 -0.48
N CYS A 295 18.25 2.97 -1.21
CA CYS A 295 19.69 2.78 -1.03
C CYS A 295 20.14 3.13 0.38
N VAL A 296 19.79 4.33 0.88
CA VAL A 296 20.12 4.77 2.25
C VAL A 296 19.54 3.81 3.28
N SER A 297 18.28 3.42 3.10
CA SER A 297 17.58 2.51 4.00
C SER A 297 18.27 1.14 4.05
N ILE A 298 18.66 0.56 2.90
CA ILE A 298 19.40 -0.70 2.84
C ILE A 298 20.76 -0.57 3.53
N LEU A 299 21.47 0.55 3.34
CA LEU A 299 22.76 0.80 4.03
C LEU A 299 22.56 0.86 5.55
N LEU A 300 21.55 1.59 6.05
CA LEU A 300 21.20 1.62 7.46
C LEU A 300 20.82 0.23 7.98
N GLY A 301 20.06 -0.53 7.19
CA GLY A 301 19.69 -1.92 7.48
C GLY A 301 20.91 -2.84 7.56
N ALA A 302 21.88 -2.70 6.65
CA ALA A 302 23.10 -3.51 6.64
C ALA A 302 23.94 -3.23 7.89
N VAL A 303 24.08 -1.95 8.26
CA VAL A 303 24.70 -1.53 9.52
C VAL A 303 23.96 -2.11 10.71
N GLY A 304 22.63 -2.00 10.74
CA GLY A 304 21.74 -2.54 11.77
C GLY A 304 21.58 -4.06 11.77
N ARG A 305 22.15 -4.78 10.79
CA ARG A 305 21.94 -6.22 10.54
C ARG A 305 20.46 -6.61 10.45
N ARG A 306 19.63 -5.74 9.88
CA ARG A 306 18.19 -5.95 9.65
C ARG A 306 17.83 -5.74 8.17
N VAL A 307 18.49 -6.50 7.29
CA VAL A 307 18.10 -6.60 5.87
C VAL A 307 17.48 -7.98 5.67
N LEU A 308 16.19 -8.01 5.36
CA LEU A 308 15.48 -9.24 5.01
C LEU A 308 15.39 -9.37 3.49
N LEU A 309 15.47 -10.60 2.98
CA LEU A 309 15.42 -10.84 1.55
C LEU A 309 14.04 -10.48 0.96
N ILE A 310 12.97 -10.68 1.74
CA ILE A 310 11.62 -10.25 1.35
C ILE A 310 11.56 -8.74 1.06
N ASP A 311 12.24 -7.89 1.85
CA ASP A 311 12.20 -6.45 1.62
C ASP A 311 12.92 -6.08 0.32
N LEU A 312 14.02 -6.78 -0.01
CA LEU A 312 14.71 -6.59 -1.29
C LEU A 312 13.86 -7.03 -2.48
N PHE A 313 13.12 -8.15 -2.36
CA PHE A 313 12.18 -8.58 -3.38
C PHE A 313 11.02 -7.58 -3.56
N LEU A 314 10.43 -7.11 -2.47
CA LEU A 314 9.36 -6.10 -2.53
C LEU A 314 9.85 -4.79 -3.13
N PHE A 315 11.08 -4.37 -2.83
CA PHE A 315 11.71 -3.20 -3.45
C PHE A 315 11.91 -3.44 -4.95
N ALA A 316 12.43 -4.60 -5.35
CA ALA A 316 12.63 -4.92 -6.76
C ALA A 316 11.31 -4.93 -7.55
N ILE A 317 10.25 -5.52 -6.99
CA ILE A 317 8.90 -5.50 -7.59
C ILE A 317 8.40 -4.06 -7.72
N ALA A 318 8.56 -3.25 -6.68
CA ALA A 318 8.17 -1.84 -6.68
C ALA A 318 8.89 -1.02 -7.76
N PHE A 319 10.22 -1.10 -7.82
CA PHE A 319 11.02 -0.33 -8.78
C PHE A 319 10.79 -0.80 -10.21
N LYS A 320 10.73 -2.12 -10.45
CA LYS A 320 10.40 -2.66 -11.77
C LYS A 320 9.01 -2.22 -12.23
N GLY A 321 8.00 -2.36 -11.37
CA GLY A 321 6.64 -1.93 -11.69
C GLY A 321 6.59 -0.44 -12.02
N ALA A 322 7.16 0.40 -11.16
CA ALA A 322 7.21 1.85 -11.36
C ALA A 322 8.00 2.25 -12.61
N TRP A 323 9.07 1.52 -12.94
CA TRP A 323 9.82 1.76 -14.18
C TRP A 323 8.96 1.56 -15.42
N ASP A 324 8.21 0.45 -15.45
CA ASP A 324 7.37 0.07 -16.57
C ASP A 324 6.11 0.94 -16.70
N SER A 325 5.57 1.45 -15.59
CA SER A 325 4.34 2.23 -15.58
C SER A 325 4.31 3.26 -14.45
N ALA A 326 4.03 4.51 -14.80
CA ALA A 326 3.84 5.61 -13.84
C ALA A 326 2.72 5.29 -12.82
N ARG A 327 1.70 4.52 -13.21
CA ARG A 327 0.64 4.02 -12.31
C ARG A 327 1.18 3.19 -11.15
N ALA A 328 2.23 2.40 -11.35
CA ALA A 328 2.77 1.52 -10.31
C ALA A 328 3.63 2.26 -9.26
N VAL A 329 3.91 3.56 -9.45
CA VAL A 329 4.61 4.42 -8.48
C VAL A 329 3.87 4.46 -7.14
N SER A 330 2.54 4.33 -7.14
CA SER A 330 1.73 4.24 -5.91
C SER A 330 2.02 2.98 -5.08
N MET A 331 2.24 1.82 -5.73
CA MET A 331 2.60 0.57 -5.06
C MET A 331 3.98 0.63 -4.42
N MET A 332 4.89 1.44 -4.98
CA MET A 332 6.22 1.60 -4.44
C MET A 332 6.20 2.11 -2.99
N GLY A 333 5.33 3.07 -2.68
CA GLY A 333 5.20 3.56 -1.30
C GLY A 333 4.79 2.46 -0.31
N MET A 334 3.87 1.58 -0.72
CA MET A 334 3.42 0.44 0.08
C MET A 334 4.53 -0.58 0.36
N PHE A 335 5.38 -0.86 -0.63
CA PHE A 335 6.45 -1.86 -0.50
C PHE A 335 7.72 -1.31 0.16
N LEU A 336 7.99 0.00 0.02
CA LEU A 336 9.14 0.63 0.65
C LEU A 336 8.95 0.87 2.15
N ALA A 337 7.74 1.28 2.59
CA ALA A 337 7.51 1.67 3.99
C ALA A 337 7.87 0.59 5.02
N PRO A 338 7.52 -0.70 4.84
CA PRO A 338 7.87 -1.72 5.83
C PRO A 338 9.36 -2.01 5.93
N GLY A 339 10.04 -2.13 4.78
CA GLY A 339 11.48 -2.37 4.73
C GLY A 339 12.24 -1.19 5.36
N ALA A 340 11.79 0.03 5.05
CA ALA A 340 12.32 1.26 5.65
C ALA A 340 12.21 1.25 7.18
N ALA A 341 11.02 0.99 7.71
CA ALA A 341 10.78 0.95 9.14
C ALA A 341 11.66 -0.12 9.84
N LEU A 342 11.79 -1.32 9.26
CA LEU A 342 12.60 -2.41 9.82
C LEU A 342 14.08 -2.08 9.83
N GLN A 343 14.60 -1.56 8.71
CA GLN A 343 16.02 -1.23 8.54
C GLN A 343 16.44 -0.07 9.46
N VAL A 344 15.61 0.98 9.55
CA VAL A 344 15.83 2.08 10.50
C VAL A 344 15.74 1.61 11.95
N THR A 345 14.76 0.76 12.29
CA THR A 345 14.64 0.20 13.65
C THR A 345 15.93 -0.52 14.05
N GLY A 346 16.45 -1.39 13.18
CA GLY A 346 17.70 -2.12 13.44
C GLY A 346 18.92 -1.21 13.56
N PHE A 347 19.00 -0.18 12.73
CA PHE A 347 20.06 0.82 12.83
C PHE A 347 20.03 1.54 14.17
N LEU A 348 18.87 2.05 14.61
CA LEU A 348 18.74 2.81 15.85
C LEU A 348 19.02 1.95 17.09
N GLU A 349 18.56 0.69 17.10
CA GLU A 349 18.88 -0.26 18.18
C GLU A 349 20.40 -0.47 18.30
N ARG A 350 21.10 -0.63 17.16
CA ARG A 350 22.55 -0.83 17.15
C ARG A 350 23.32 0.44 17.50
N ALA A 351 22.90 1.58 16.96
CA ALA A 351 23.50 2.88 17.24
C ALA A 351 23.39 3.23 18.73
N GLY A 352 22.24 2.94 19.37
CA GLY A 352 22.07 3.06 20.82
C GLY A 352 23.14 2.29 21.62
N GLY A 353 23.53 1.10 21.15
CA GLY A 353 24.60 0.30 21.73
C GLY A 353 26.01 0.90 21.58
N TRP A 354 26.27 1.66 20.52
CA TRP A 354 27.54 2.37 20.34
C TRP A 354 27.72 3.52 21.33
N PHE A 355 26.63 4.25 21.61
CA PHE A 355 26.66 5.34 22.58
C PHE A 355 26.67 4.84 24.03
N ALA A 356 26.06 3.68 24.31
CA ALA A 356 26.12 3.05 25.64
C ALA A 356 27.54 2.56 26.02
N ARG A 357 28.35 2.12 25.04
CA ARG A 357 29.75 1.70 25.28
C ARG A 357 30.66 2.83 25.75
N ASN A 358 30.31 4.09 25.49
CA ASN A 358 31.06 5.26 25.91
C ASN A 358 30.63 5.82 27.29
N GLU A 359 29.65 5.19 27.95
CA GLU A 359 29.16 5.60 29.28
C GLU A 359 29.75 4.75 30.43
N VAL A 360 30.57 3.74 30.14
CA VAL A 360 31.27 3.00 31.20
C VAL A 360 32.32 3.93 31.82
N PRO A 361 32.23 4.28 33.11
CA PRO A 361 33.20 5.15 33.77
C PRO A 361 34.61 4.59 33.65
N ALA A 362 35.60 5.47 33.41
CA ALA A 362 37.00 5.09 33.27
C ALA A 362 37.56 4.32 34.49
N GLU A 363 36.90 4.43 35.65
CA GLU A 363 37.23 3.71 36.89
C GLU A 363 36.99 2.20 36.78
N VAL A 364 35.88 1.75 36.17
CA VAL A 364 35.59 0.31 35.97
C VAL A 364 36.53 -0.33 34.95
N ARG A 365 37.08 0.48 34.03
CA ARG A 365 38.06 0.04 33.03
C ARG A 365 39.45 -0.22 33.63
N LYS A 366 39.78 0.39 34.79
CA LYS A 366 41.07 0.19 35.48
C LYS A 366 41.10 -1.07 36.35
N ASP A 367 39.98 -1.46 36.96
CA ASP A 367 39.95 -2.63 37.85
C ASP A 367 40.01 -3.98 37.12
N LEU A 368 39.55 -4.04 35.86
CA LEU A 368 39.70 -5.24 35.02
C LEU A 368 41.14 -5.43 34.48
N GLY A 369 42.00 -4.41 34.58
CA GLY A 369 43.38 -4.44 34.11
C GLY A 369 44.44 -4.77 35.17
N LYS A 370 44.08 -4.82 36.46
CA LYS A 370 45.04 -5.01 37.57
C LYS A 370 44.78 -6.26 38.43
N GLY A 371 44.05 -7.25 37.91
CA GLY A 371 43.77 -8.52 38.56
C GLY A 371 44.68 -9.67 38.14
N LYS A 372 45.99 -9.47 38.07
CA LYS A 372 46.98 -10.56 37.99
C LYS A 372 48.10 -10.29 38.96
N GLU A 373 47.90 -10.69 40.22
CA GLU A 373 48.86 -11.49 41.00
C GLU A 373 48.46 -11.60 42.48
N LYS A 374 48.62 -12.83 42.99
CA LYS A 374 48.82 -13.25 44.39
C LYS A 374 47.61 -13.28 45.34
N GLY A 375 47.35 -14.50 45.85
CA GLY A 375 46.77 -14.70 47.19
C GLY A 375 45.55 -15.63 47.26
N LYS A 376 45.76 -16.95 47.17
CA LYS A 376 44.78 -17.95 47.64
C LYS A 376 44.58 -17.77 49.16
N GLY A 377 43.41 -17.29 49.59
CA GLY A 377 43.05 -17.30 51.02
C GLY A 377 42.07 -16.21 51.49
N LYS A 378 41.97 -15.07 50.78
CA LYS A 378 41.10 -13.94 51.19
C LYS A 378 39.82 -13.75 50.37
N SER A 379 39.54 -14.60 49.38
CA SER A 379 38.41 -14.44 48.46
C SER A 379 37.03 -14.75 49.05
N ARG A 380 36.95 -15.37 50.24
CA ARG A 380 35.65 -15.76 50.82
C ARG A 380 35.05 -14.70 51.74
N GLN A 381 35.87 -13.84 52.35
CA GLN A 381 35.41 -12.82 53.31
C GLN A 381 34.99 -11.50 52.62
N ILE A 382 35.55 -11.21 51.44
CA ILE A 382 35.14 -10.05 50.62
C ILE A 382 33.81 -10.32 49.89
N ALA A 383 33.50 -11.60 49.63
CA ALA A 383 32.26 -11.99 48.96
C ALA A 383 31.00 -11.78 49.84
N GLU A 384 31.14 -11.77 51.17
CA GLU A 384 30.00 -11.57 52.08
C GLU A 384 29.71 -10.10 52.42
N THR A 385 30.71 -9.21 52.36
CA THR A 385 30.50 -7.78 52.66
C THR A 385 29.89 -7.03 51.47
N VAL A 386 30.14 -7.48 50.24
CA VAL A 386 29.58 -6.85 49.01
C VAL A 386 28.10 -7.18 48.81
N VAL A 387 27.57 -8.22 49.47
CA VAL A 387 26.14 -8.62 49.37
C VAL A 387 25.23 -7.77 50.28
N LYS A 388 25.77 -6.96 51.20
CA LYS A 388 24.97 -6.17 52.17
C LYS A 388 24.87 -4.66 51.90
N ALA A 389 25.45 -4.15 50.81
CA ALA A 389 25.18 -2.79 50.36
C ALA A 389 24.16 -2.82 49.22
N ALA A 390 22.88 -2.72 49.56
CA ALA A 390 21.83 -2.46 48.56
C ALA A 390 22.17 -1.16 47.80
N PRO A 391 22.01 -1.14 46.46
CA PRO A 391 22.42 -0.02 45.65
C PRO A 391 21.50 1.17 45.96
N GLU A 392 22.09 2.31 46.35
CA GLU A 392 21.45 3.59 46.10
C GLU A 392 21.08 3.62 44.61
N THR A 393 19.78 3.70 44.34
CA THR A 393 19.26 3.74 42.98
C THR A 393 19.99 4.84 42.19
N PRO A 394 20.66 4.51 41.07
CA PRO A 394 21.25 5.55 40.25
C PRO A 394 20.08 6.37 39.70
N ARG A 395 20.01 7.65 40.11
CA ARG A 395 19.08 8.63 39.53
C ARG A 395 19.15 8.50 38.00
N PRO A 396 18.03 8.25 37.29
CA PRO A 396 18.09 8.12 35.85
C PRO A 396 18.31 9.51 35.23
N ARG A 397 19.59 9.84 34.98
CA ARG A 397 19.99 10.89 34.04
C ARG A 397 19.16 10.70 32.77
N GLY A 398 18.53 11.77 32.28
CA GLY A 398 17.70 11.77 31.08
C GLY A 398 18.39 11.07 29.91
N ILE A 399 17.61 10.64 28.90
CA ILE A 399 18.16 10.03 27.69
C ILE A 399 19.31 10.95 27.22
N PRO A 400 20.57 10.48 27.24
CA PRO A 400 21.69 11.33 26.88
C PRO A 400 21.42 11.84 25.46
N PHE A 401 21.55 13.15 25.23
CA PHE A 401 21.32 13.83 23.95
C PHE A 401 21.92 13.07 22.75
N ARG A 402 23.03 12.35 22.97
CA ARG A 402 23.72 11.46 22.02
C ARG A 402 22.94 10.21 21.57
N LYS A 403 22.06 9.64 22.41
CA LYS A 403 21.19 8.49 22.04
C LYS A 403 19.93 8.94 21.30
N ALA A 404 19.42 10.14 21.57
CA ALA A 404 18.22 10.68 20.94
C ALA A 404 18.49 11.33 19.56
N ALA A 405 19.70 11.84 19.31
CA ALA A 405 20.02 12.57 18.08
C ALA A 405 19.84 11.73 16.78
N PRO A 406 20.33 10.48 16.66
CA PRO A 406 20.13 9.69 15.44
C PRO A 406 18.66 9.38 15.18
N ALA A 407 17.89 9.07 16.23
CA ALA A 407 16.46 8.79 16.12
C ALA A 407 15.67 10.04 15.72
N ALA A 408 16.02 11.19 16.31
CA ALA A 408 15.42 12.48 15.94
C ALA A 408 15.74 12.86 14.48
N ILE A 409 16.99 12.71 14.04
CA ILE A 409 17.39 12.99 12.65
C ILE A 409 16.61 12.12 11.67
N VAL A 410 16.51 10.81 11.92
CA VAL A 410 15.77 9.92 11.03
C VAL A 410 14.27 10.21 11.04
N ALA A 411 13.69 10.49 12.21
CA ALA A 411 12.28 10.87 12.32
C ALA A 411 11.99 12.18 11.58
N THR A 412 12.85 13.20 11.74
CA THR A 412 12.73 14.47 11.01
C THR A 412 12.91 14.27 9.51
N ALA A 413 13.85 13.43 9.06
CA ALA A 413 14.04 13.15 7.65
C ALA A 413 12.82 12.45 7.03
N LEU A 414 12.26 11.44 7.71
CA LEU A 414 11.02 10.77 7.30
C LEU A 414 9.83 11.73 7.26
N ALA A 415 9.69 12.58 8.28
CA ALA A 415 8.63 13.58 8.34
C ALA A 415 8.77 14.65 7.25
N ALA A 416 9.98 15.15 6.99
CA ALA A 416 10.25 16.12 5.93
C ALA A 416 10.00 15.53 4.54
N PHE A 417 10.43 14.29 4.30
CA PHE A 417 10.16 13.58 3.05
C PHE A 417 8.66 13.33 2.84
N GLY A 418 7.96 12.85 3.88
CA GLY A 418 6.51 12.70 3.86
C GLY A 418 5.79 14.01 3.61
N GLY A 419 6.14 15.07 4.34
CA GLY A 419 5.56 16.40 4.16
C GLY A 419 5.77 16.95 2.75
N THR A 420 6.95 16.76 2.17
CA THR A 420 7.27 17.23 0.80
C THR A 420 6.47 16.45 -0.26
N THR A 421 6.47 15.13 -0.17
CA THR A 421 5.75 14.28 -1.14
C THR A 421 4.24 14.52 -1.07
N LEU A 422 3.70 14.66 0.14
CA LEU A 422 2.30 14.89 0.38
C LEU A 422 1.88 16.32 -0.02
N SER A 423 2.70 17.35 0.27
CA SER A 423 2.45 18.74 -0.12
C SER A 423 2.31 18.91 -1.63
N PHE A 424 3.20 18.29 -2.41
CA PHE A 424 3.06 18.29 -3.86
C PHE A 424 1.79 17.56 -4.32
N SER A 425 1.52 16.36 -3.78
CA SER A 425 0.31 15.62 -4.12
C SER A 425 -0.96 16.40 -3.79
N PHE A 426 -0.92 17.23 -2.74
CA PHE A 426 -2.02 18.09 -2.33
C PHE A 426 -2.20 19.34 -3.18
N GLY A 427 -1.11 19.90 -3.73
CA GLY A 427 -1.20 21.07 -4.60
C GLY A 427 -2.03 20.86 -5.88
N GLN A 428 -2.38 19.61 -6.20
CA GLN A 428 -3.15 19.25 -7.39
C GLN A 428 -4.59 18.80 -7.09
N LEU A 429 -5.06 18.88 -5.84
CA LEU A 429 -6.30 18.23 -5.40
C LEU A 429 -7.24 19.16 -4.63
N GLU A 430 -8.55 18.96 -4.83
CA GLU A 430 -9.60 19.60 -4.03
C GLU A 430 -9.90 18.78 -2.77
N TYR A 431 -9.68 19.39 -1.60
CA TYR A 431 -10.04 18.80 -0.32
C TYR A 431 -11.55 18.72 -0.12
N GLY A 432 -11.94 17.75 0.70
CA GLY A 432 -13.33 17.60 1.15
C GLY A 432 -13.98 16.34 0.62
N LEU A 433 -15.28 16.26 0.87
CA LEU A 433 -16.11 15.15 0.45
C LEU A 433 -16.91 15.55 -0.79
N GLY A 434 -17.32 14.56 -1.58
CA GLY A 434 -18.16 14.80 -2.75
C GLY A 434 -17.39 14.67 -4.07
N MET A 435 -18.04 15.09 -5.15
CA MET A 435 -17.43 15.13 -6.49
C MET A 435 -16.95 16.55 -6.81
N THR A 436 -15.88 16.69 -7.58
CA THR A 436 -15.48 18.00 -8.09
C THR A 436 -16.50 18.50 -9.11
N GLU A 437 -16.86 19.77 -9.02
CA GLU A 437 -17.83 20.42 -9.92
C GLU A 437 -17.13 21.11 -11.11
N HIS A 438 -15.82 21.37 -11.01
CA HIS A 438 -15.05 22.01 -12.08
C HIS A 438 -15.02 21.17 -13.37
N LYS A 439 -15.05 19.84 -13.25
CA LYS A 439 -14.96 18.92 -14.40
C LYS A 439 -16.33 18.46 -14.92
N PHE A 440 -17.35 18.42 -14.06
CA PHE A 440 -18.61 17.75 -14.37
C PHE A 440 -19.81 18.66 -14.09
N SER A 441 -20.56 19.01 -15.13
CA SER A 441 -21.75 19.85 -15.00
C SER A 441 -23.01 19.01 -14.79
N PHE A 442 -23.43 18.86 -13.53
CA PHE A 442 -24.70 18.21 -13.17
C PHE A 442 -25.91 18.95 -13.73
N ALA A 443 -25.86 20.28 -13.80
CA ALA A 443 -26.92 21.09 -14.39
C ALA A 443 -27.08 20.82 -15.90
N ALA A 444 -25.98 20.70 -16.65
CA ALA A 444 -26.04 20.34 -18.06
C ALA A 444 -26.57 18.92 -18.28
N ALA A 445 -26.14 17.96 -17.44
CA ALA A 445 -26.67 16.59 -17.50
C ALA A 445 -28.16 16.52 -17.15
N GLU A 446 -28.62 17.32 -16.18
CA GLU A 446 -30.05 17.45 -15.87
C GLU A 446 -30.83 18.09 -17.03
N PHE A 447 -30.29 19.12 -17.66
CA PHE A 447 -30.89 19.73 -18.85
C PHE A 447 -31.07 18.71 -19.98
N LEU A 448 -30.04 17.91 -20.28
CA LEU A 448 -30.10 16.87 -21.32
C LEU A 448 -31.12 15.76 -20.99
N ARG A 449 -31.26 15.37 -19.72
CA ARG A 449 -32.30 14.42 -19.29
C ARG A 449 -33.71 14.99 -19.45
N LYS A 450 -33.91 16.29 -19.17
CA LYS A 450 -35.21 16.95 -19.31
C LYS A 450 -35.55 17.27 -20.77
N ASN A 451 -34.55 17.43 -21.62
CA ASN A 451 -34.69 17.80 -23.03
C ASN A 451 -33.90 16.81 -23.92
N PRO A 452 -34.37 15.56 -24.09
CA PRO A 452 -33.67 14.57 -24.90
C PRO A 452 -33.50 15.04 -26.34
N ILE A 453 -32.26 15.05 -26.82
CA ILE A 453 -31.93 15.40 -28.20
C ILE A 453 -31.90 14.11 -29.03
N PRO A 454 -32.65 14.02 -30.14
CA PRO A 454 -32.64 12.83 -30.99
C PRO A 454 -31.29 12.67 -31.71
N GLY A 455 -30.83 11.43 -31.87
CA GLY A 455 -29.61 11.08 -32.59
C GLY A 455 -28.51 10.53 -31.70
N LYS A 456 -27.32 10.37 -32.29
CA LYS A 456 -26.12 9.88 -31.60
C LYS A 456 -25.31 11.06 -31.08
N MET A 457 -25.01 11.05 -29.78
CA MET A 457 -24.27 12.12 -29.13
C MET A 457 -22.76 11.91 -29.30
N PHE A 458 -22.05 12.89 -29.83
CA PHE A 458 -20.59 12.93 -29.71
C PHE A 458 -20.20 13.53 -28.36
N ASN A 459 -19.19 12.97 -27.69
CA ASN A 459 -18.68 13.50 -26.43
C ASN A 459 -17.16 13.35 -26.36
N PHE A 460 -16.53 14.23 -25.58
CA PHE A 460 -15.12 14.11 -25.25
C PHE A 460 -14.87 12.91 -24.34
N PHE A 461 -13.71 12.29 -24.54
CA PHE A 461 -13.20 11.14 -23.80
C PHE A 461 -13.30 11.27 -22.27
N ASP A 462 -12.92 12.43 -21.73
CA ASP A 462 -12.72 12.62 -20.28
C ASP A 462 -14.02 12.85 -19.48
N ILE A 463 -15.13 13.12 -20.17
CA ILE A 463 -16.49 13.27 -19.60
C ILE A 463 -17.42 12.09 -19.93
N GLY A 464 -17.00 11.17 -20.82
CA GLY A 464 -17.84 10.06 -21.28
C GLY A 464 -18.42 9.23 -20.13
N GLY A 465 -17.60 8.88 -19.16
CA GLY A 465 -18.08 8.11 -18.00
C GLY A 465 -19.11 8.84 -17.15
N PHE A 466 -18.97 10.16 -17.00
CA PHE A 466 -19.99 10.96 -16.31
C PHE A 466 -21.33 10.95 -17.07
N LEU A 467 -21.27 11.05 -18.41
CA LEU A 467 -22.46 10.99 -19.26
C LEU A 467 -23.10 9.59 -19.26
N ASP A 468 -22.32 8.51 -19.28
CA ASP A 468 -22.82 7.13 -19.13
C ASP A 468 -23.66 7.00 -17.87
N TRP A 469 -23.17 7.58 -16.77
CA TRP A 469 -23.87 7.53 -15.50
C TRP A 469 -25.18 8.33 -15.52
N GLN A 470 -25.11 9.57 -16.01
CA GLN A 470 -26.24 10.50 -15.93
C GLN A 470 -27.31 10.23 -16.98
N LEU A 471 -26.94 9.80 -18.18
CA LEU A 471 -27.85 9.75 -19.33
C LEU A 471 -28.31 8.34 -19.70
N TYR A 472 -27.56 7.29 -19.37
CA TYR A 472 -28.01 5.92 -19.66
C TYR A 472 -29.27 5.56 -18.82
N PRO A 473 -30.32 4.97 -19.42
CA PRO A 473 -30.40 4.42 -20.78
C PRO A 473 -30.97 5.35 -21.87
N GLN A 474 -31.24 6.62 -21.57
CA GLN A 474 -31.87 7.57 -22.49
C GLN A 474 -30.95 7.99 -23.65
N ALA A 475 -29.65 8.09 -23.42
CA ALA A 475 -28.66 8.39 -24.44
C ALA A 475 -27.38 7.56 -24.23
N LEU A 476 -26.73 7.20 -25.33
CA LEU A 476 -25.46 6.48 -25.38
C LEU A 476 -24.32 7.44 -25.72
N THR A 477 -23.13 7.15 -25.22
CA THR A 477 -21.91 7.93 -25.47
C THR A 477 -21.18 7.42 -26.71
N TYR A 478 -20.36 8.28 -27.32
CA TYR A 478 -19.44 7.86 -28.39
C TYR A 478 -18.27 7.07 -27.80
N ILE A 479 -17.68 7.57 -26.71
CA ILE A 479 -16.51 6.97 -26.06
C ILE A 479 -16.50 7.29 -24.56
N ASP A 480 -15.88 6.42 -23.77
CA ASP A 480 -15.57 6.62 -22.35
C ASP A 480 -14.18 6.07 -21.98
N GLY A 481 -13.82 6.21 -20.70
CA GLY A 481 -12.52 5.86 -20.13
C GLY A 481 -12.04 4.41 -20.33
N ARG A 482 -12.92 3.47 -20.69
CA ARG A 482 -12.58 2.05 -20.85
C ARG A 482 -11.72 1.75 -22.07
N THR A 483 -11.75 2.60 -23.11
CA THR A 483 -10.87 2.57 -24.31
C THR A 483 -10.55 1.19 -24.93
N TYR A 484 -11.45 0.22 -24.85
CA TYR A 484 -11.19 -1.15 -25.32
C TYR A 484 -11.35 -1.32 -26.84
N ASN A 485 -12.01 -0.35 -27.51
CA ASN A 485 -12.11 -0.30 -28.96
C ASN A 485 -11.11 0.72 -29.53
N GLN A 486 -10.00 0.19 -30.08
CA GLN A 486 -8.91 0.97 -30.65
C GLN A 486 -9.37 1.86 -31.81
N GLU A 487 -10.22 1.36 -32.70
CA GLU A 487 -10.68 2.09 -33.88
C GLU A 487 -11.48 3.33 -33.46
N VAL A 488 -12.44 3.13 -32.55
CA VAL A 488 -13.26 4.23 -31.99
C VAL A 488 -12.40 5.26 -31.25
N PHE A 489 -11.34 4.82 -30.56
CA PHE A 489 -10.41 5.76 -29.95
C PHE A 489 -9.65 6.59 -30.99
N MET A 490 -9.13 5.96 -32.04
CA MET A 490 -8.42 6.67 -33.11
C MET A 490 -9.35 7.64 -33.85
N ASP A 491 -10.56 7.21 -34.14
CA ASP A 491 -11.61 8.03 -34.72
C ASP A 491 -11.92 9.25 -33.84
N HIS A 492 -12.05 9.05 -32.52
CA HIS A 492 -12.18 10.16 -31.58
C HIS A 492 -10.99 11.13 -31.68
N GLN A 493 -9.75 10.65 -31.72
CA GLN A 493 -8.55 11.50 -31.84
C GLN A 493 -8.56 12.31 -33.15
N VAL A 494 -8.95 11.70 -34.27
CA VAL A 494 -9.08 12.37 -35.58
C VAL A 494 -10.09 13.52 -35.49
N VAL A 495 -11.27 13.27 -34.92
CA VAL A 495 -12.32 14.28 -34.74
C VAL A 495 -11.88 15.39 -33.78
N THR A 496 -11.39 15.04 -32.59
CA THR A 496 -10.99 16.07 -31.60
C THR A 496 -9.73 16.84 -31.99
N GLY A 497 -8.86 16.23 -32.78
CA GLY A 497 -7.66 16.87 -33.32
C GLY A 497 -7.91 17.69 -34.58
N ALA A 498 -9.15 17.70 -35.10
CA ALA A 498 -9.51 18.30 -36.40
C ALA A 498 -8.56 17.83 -37.53
N MET A 499 -8.17 16.54 -37.50
CA MET A 499 -7.23 15.98 -38.46
C MET A 499 -7.89 15.83 -39.84
N GLN A 500 -7.09 15.76 -40.90
CA GLN A 500 -7.61 15.57 -42.25
C GLN A 500 -8.47 14.29 -42.33
N GLY A 501 -9.68 14.41 -42.87
CA GLY A 501 -10.63 13.30 -43.01
C GLY A 501 -11.59 13.11 -41.84
N TRP A 502 -11.58 13.99 -40.83
CA TRP A 502 -12.48 13.89 -39.67
C TRP A 502 -13.97 13.84 -40.02
N GLU A 503 -14.39 14.50 -41.10
CA GLU A 503 -15.79 14.50 -41.59
C GLU A 503 -16.27 13.11 -42.06
N ASN A 504 -15.34 12.22 -42.39
CA ASN A 504 -15.66 10.86 -42.84
C ASN A 504 -15.72 9.84 -41.68
N THR A 505 -15.52 10.30 -40.45
CA THR A 505 -15.47 9.42 -39.28
C THR A 505 -16.88 8.89 -38.97
N PRO A 506 -17.10 7.57 -38.82
CA PRO A 506 -18.43 7.02 -38.58
C PRO A 506 -19.03 7.54 -37.27
N GLY A 507 -20.14 8.29 -37.38
CA GLY A 507 -20.90 8.83 -36.25
C GLY A 507 -21.92 7.89 -35.64
#